data_AF-A0A0K1E175-F1
#
_entry.id   AF-A0A0K1E175-F1
#
_cell.length_a   1.000
_cell.length_b   1.000
_cell.length_c   1.000
_cell.angle_alpha   90.00
_cell.angle_beta   90.00
_cell.angle_gamma   90.00
#
_symmetry.space_group_name_H-M   'P 1'
#
loop_
_entity.id
_entity.type
_entity.pdbx_description
1 polymer ?
#
loop_
_entity_poly.entity_id
_entity_poly.type
_entity_poly.pdbx_seq_one_letter_code
_entity_poly.pdbx_strand_id
1 'polypeptide(L)'
;MASFTTPCTVVAGVVSQKVVYLEVDSGKRVEEPVGVDVESAEPRVDREFLSGHVALTSFGTTIVKAVALGRPAYVLDLGGLRPLLRKAVPTRSVKGREFGAWEQVWNTPIFLSDKNPTVAVGASRAGALLHINAVPSDVELAKKVWAVAGVLQKGGALTLNCTCRLGLMPVEVTAVRGNRYVVAKFYLNASSPRSRKVFFIVGEAGNVLQRREVDTAEAEVTAYEFLKYIESP
;
A
#
# COMPACT_ATOMS: atom_id res chain seq x y z
N MET A 1 9.75 9.76 1.31
CA MET A 1 9.08 9.26 2.51
C MET A 1 9.01 10.33 3.60
N ALA A 2 7.81 10.66 4.06
CA ALA A 2 7.56 11.56 5.19
C ALA A 2 7.38 10.80 6.52
N SER A 3 7.74 11.43 7.64
CA SER A 3 7.63 10.84 8.98
C SER A 3 6.99 11.80 9.99
N PHE A 4 6.09 11.26 10.83
CA PHE A 4 5.28 12.01 11.78
C PHE A 4 5.24 11.30 13.14
N THR A 5 5.32 12.06 14.23
CA THR A 5 5.21 11.51 15.59
C THR A 5 3.77 11.11 15.85
N THR A 6 3.56 9.90 16.35
CA THR A 6 2.22 9.41 16.73
C THR A 6 1.88 9.74 18.18
N PRO A 7 0.59 9.89 18.52
CA PRO A 7 -0.57 9.78 17.63
C PRO A 7 -0.71 11.00 16.72
N CYS A 8 -1.10 10.79 15.47
CA CYS A 8 -1.28 11.87 14.50
C CYS A 8 -2.26 11.49 13.40
N THR A 9 -2.80 12.51 12.74
CA THR A 9 -3.58 12.38 11.50
C THR A 9 -2.92 13.19 10.41
N VAL A 10 -2.70 12.57 9.25
CA VAL A 10 -2.04 13.18 8.10
C VAL A 10 -2.97 13.10 6.91
N VAL A 11 -3.20 14.23 6.25
CA VAL A 11 -3.91 14.28 4.98
C VAL A 11 -2.91 14.31 3.84
N ALA A 12 -3.13 13.49 2.82
CA ALA A 12 -2.26 13.39 1.66
C ALA A 12 -3.02 13.63 0.35
N GLY A 13 -2.30 14.13 -0.65
CA GLY A 13 -2.79 14.41 -1.99
C GLY A 13 -1.63 14.75 -2.92
N VAL A 14 -1.89 14.90 -4.21
CA VAL A 14 -0.88 15.20 -5.23
C VAL A 14 -1.17 16.56 -5.84
N VAL A 15 -0.16 17.43 -5.88
CA VAL A 15 -0.25 18.78 -6.45
C VAL A 15 1.01 19.02 -7.26
N SER A 16 0.85 19.29 -8.56
CA SER A 16 1.97 19.61 -9.45
C SER A 16 3.11 18.59 -9.34
N GLN A 17 2.79 17.30 -9.53
CA GLN A 17 3.72 16.16 -9.47
C GLN A 17 4.45 15.96 -8.13
N LYS A 18 3.95 16.59 -7.06
CA LYS A 18 4.42 16.36 -5.69
C LYS A 18 3.33 15.73 -4.88
N VAL A 19 3.66 14.72 -4.09
CA VAL A 19 2.82 14.34 -2.97
C VAL A 19 2.99 15.39 -1.88
N VAL A 20 1.85 15.85 -1.36
CA VAL A 20 1.74 16.78 -0.26
C VAL A 20 1.21 16.01 0.92
N TYR A 21 1.82 16.20 2.09
CA TYR A 21 1.37 15.68 3.37
C TYR A 21 1.13 16.84 4.32
N LEU A 22 -0.03 16.85 4.98
CA LEU A 22 -0.38 17.82 6.02
C LEU A 22 -0.75 17.07 7.30
N GLU A 23 0.10 17.16 8.32
CA GLU A 23 -0.22 16.68 9.66
C GLU A 23 -1.17 17.67 10.34
N VAL A 24 -2.32 17.17 10.78
CA VAL A 24 -3.48 17.98 11.15
C VAL A 24 -3.28 18.70 12.49
N ASP A 25 -2.61 18.07 13.46
CA ASP A 25 -2.51 18.60 14.82
C ASP A 25 -1.47 19.73 14.92
N SER A 26 -0.31 19.56 14.30
CA SER A 26 0.79 20.54 14.28
C SER A 26 0.78 21.48 13.09
N GLY A 27 0.02 21.15 12.03
CA GLY A 27 0.09 21.87 10.75
C GLY A 27 1.37 21.60 9.96
N LYS A 28 2.21 20.65 10.39
CA LYS A 28 3.45 20.30 9.67
C LYS A 28 3.11 19.85 8.26
N ARG A 29 3.68 20.56 7.28
CA ARG A 29 3.56 20.25 5.85
C ARG A 29 4.87 19.65 5.32
N VAL A 30 4.78 18.58 4.54
CA VAL A 30 5.90 17.96 3.83
C VAL A 30 5.51 17.76 2.37
N GLU A 31 6.41 18.05 1.45
CA GLU A 31 6.21 17.83 0.01
C GLU A 31 7.34 16.96 -0.55
N GLU A 32 7.00 15.99 -1.38
CA GLU A 32 7.98 15.11 -2.01
C GLU A 32 7.65 14.92 -3.49
N PRO A 33 8.66 14.89 -4.39
CA PRO A 33 8.41 14.64 -5.79
C PRO A 33 7.91 13.21 -6.00
N VAL A 34 6.83 13.06 -6.77
CA VAL A 34 6.32 11.75 -7.25
C VAL A 34 6.46 11.62 -8.77
N GLY A 35 6.57 12.76 -9.49
CA GLY A 35 6.89 12.79 -10.92
C GLY A 35 5.74 12.43 -11.86
N VAL A 36 4.52 12.30 -11.32
CA VAL A 36 3.29 12.07 -12.08
C VAL A 36 2.17 12.94 -11.53
N ASP A 37 1.33 13.45 -12.41
CA ASP A 37 0.08 14.11 -12.04
C ASP A 37 -1.05 13.07 -12.02
N VAL A 38 -1.90 13.18 -11.01
CA VAL A 38 -3.10 12.35 -10.86
C VAL A 38 -4.25 13.26 -10.47
N GLU A 39 -5.48 12.88 -10.83
CA GLU A 39 -6.66 13.62 -10.39
C GLU A 39 -6.77 13.55 -8.86
N SER A 40 -6.34 14.62 -8.20
CA SER A 40 -6.14 14.64 -6.75
C SER A 40 -6.75 15.89 -6.14
N ALA A 41 -6.82 15.91 -4.81
CA ALA A 41 -7.26 17.06 -4.05
C ALA A 41 -6.14 17.50 -3.11
N GLU A 42 -5.89 18.80 -3.04
CA GLU A 42 -4.83 19.35 -2.20
C GLU A 42 -5.17 19.17 -0.70
N PRO A 43 -4.22 18.68 0.11
CA PRO A 43 -4.35 18.61 1.56
C PRO A 43 -4.49 19.98 2.20
N ARG A 44 -5.62 20.22 2.85
CA ARG A 44 -5.93 21.46 3.59
C ARG A 44 -6.84 21.14 4.78
N VAL A 45 -6.84 22.03 5.76
CA VAL A 45 -7.90 22.09 6.78
C VAL A 45 -8.85 23.22 6.37
N ASP A 46 -10.04 22.87 5.88
CA ASP A 46 -11.04 23.83 5.45
C ASP A 46 -12.12 23.98 6.51
N ARG A 47 -12.00 25.04 7.32
CA ARG A 47 -12.89 25.35 8.45
C ARG A 47 -13.05 24.14 9.38
N GLU A 48 -14.17 23.43 9.23
CA GLU A 48 -14.56 22.31 10.08
C GLU A 48 -14.14 20.94 9.53
N PHE A 49 -13.69 20.85 8.27
CA PHE A 49 -13.44 19.58 7.60
C PHE A 49 -12.03 19.48 7.01
N LEU A 50 -11.53 18.24 6.91
CA LEU A 50 -10.31 17.96 6.17
C LEU A 50 -10.62 17.92 4.67
N SER A 51 -9.76 18.56 3.88
CA SER A 51 -9.70 18.45 2.42
C SER A 51 -8.41 17.76 2.02
N GLY A 52 -8.47 16.92 0.98
CA GLY A 52 -7.33 16.20 0.43
C GLY A 52 -7.81 14.97 -0.33
N HIS A 53 -6.89 14.09 -0.70
CA HIS A 53 -7.22 12.85 -1.38
C HIS A 53 -7.55 11.74 -0.37
N VAL A 54 -6.63 11.49 0.56
CA VAL A 54 -6.75 10.47 1.60
C VAL A 54 -6.35 11.04 2.94
N ALA A 55 -7.06 10.70 4.01
CA ALA A 55 -6.62 10.92 5.38
C ALA A 55 -6.11 9.61 5.96
N LEU A 56 -4.94 9.65 6.59
CA LEU A 56 -4.35 8.55 7.33
C LEU A 56 -4.21 8.94 8.78
N THR A 57 -4.37 7.99 9.69
CA THR A 57 -4.22 8.26 11.11
C THR A 57 -3.58 7.09 11.83
N SER A 58 -2.84 7.37 12.90
CA SER A 58 -2.21 6.33 13.72
C SER A 58 -2.30 6.66 15.20
N PHE A 59 -2.77 5.68 16.00
CA PHE A 59 -2.96 5.82 17.47
C PHE A 59 -2.04 4.95 18.31
N GLY A 60 -1.48 3.90 17.75
CA GLY A 60 -0.81 2.83 18.49
C GLY A 60 0.30 2.15 17.70
N THR A 61 0.76 0.99 18.17
CA THR A 61 1.87 0.26 17.56
C THR A 61 1.55 -0.25 16.17
N THR A 62 0.33 -0.77 15.95
CA THR A 62 -0.08 -1.41 14.68
C THR A 62 -1.39 -0.85 14.09
N ILE A 63 -1.97 0.16 14.72
CA ILE A 63 -3.23 0.76 14.28
C ILE A 63 -2.90 1.94 13.37
N VAL A 64 -3.05 1.71 12.07
CA VAL A 64 -3.02 2.75 11.04
C VAL A 64 -4.29 2.62 10.23
N LYS A 65 -5.09 3.69 10.21
CA LYS A 65 -6.35 3.71 9.48
C LYS A 65 -6.34 4.76 8.38
N ALA A 66 -7.12 4.55 7.33
CA ALA A 66 -7.32 5.52 6.27
C ALA A 66 -8.76 5.63 5.79
N VAL A 67 -9.05 6.76 5.17
CA VAL A 67 -10.34 7.06 4.54
C VAL A 67 -10.11 7.98 3.34
N ALA A 68 -10.86 7.77 2.27
CA ALA A 68 -10.87 8.66 1.13
C ALA A 68 -11.65 9.94 1.46
N LEU A 69 -11.20 11.08 0.94
CA LEU A 69 -11.81 12.39 1.19
C LEU A 69 -12.48 12.93 -0.09
N GLY A 70 -11.82 13.88 -0.77
CA GLY A 70 -12.37 14.59 -1.93
C GLY A 70 -12.44 13.74 -3.20
N ARG A 71 -11.68 12.65 -3.28
CA ARG A 71 -11.56 11.77 -4.45
C ARG A 71 -11.56 10.29 -4.04
N PRO A 72 -12.00 9.37 -4.92
CA PRO A 72 -11.90 7.93 -4.65
C PRO A 72 -10.45 7.49 -4.51
N ALA A 73 -10.18 6.62 -3.54
CA ALA A 73 -8.91 5.93 -3.39
C ALA A 73 -9.19 4.45 -3.14
N TYR A 74 -8.20 3.58 -3.32
CA TYR A 74 -8.41 2.13 -3.39
C TYR A 74 -7.35 1.41 -2.57
N VAL A 75 -7.74 0.50 -1.68
CA VAL A 75 -6.81 -0.42 -1.03
C VAL A 75 -6.55 -1.57 -1.98
N LEU A 76 -5.28 -1.96 -2.13
CA LEU A 76 -4.93 -3.24 -2.75
C LEU A 76 -4.94 -4.34 -1.67
N ASP A 77 -5.92 -5.23 -1.74
CA ASP A 77 -6.02 -6.42 -0.89
C ASP A 77 -6.12 -7.71 -1.73
N LEU A 78 -6.43 -8.84 -1.09
CA LEU A 78 -6.55 -10.14 -1.77
C LEU A 78 -7.71 -10.19 -2.78
N GLY A 79 -8.69 -9.29 -2.67
CA GLY A 79 -9.78 -9.10 -3.63
C GLY A 79 -9.44 -8.15 -4.77
N GLY A 80 -8.22 -7.60 -4.81
CA GLY A 80 -7.78 -6.63 -5.81
C GLY A 80 -7.88 -5.19 -5.31
N LEU A 81 -8.14 -4.24 -6.22
CA LEU A 81 -8.33 -2.83 -5.85
C LEU A 81 -9.75 -2.61 -5.35
N ARG A 82 -9.90 -2.52 -4.03
CA ARG A 82 -11.17 -2.24 -3.36
C ARG A 82 -11.27 -0.77 -2.99
N PRO A 83 -12.39 -0.08 -3.29
CA PRO A 83 -12.54 1.32 -2.91
C PRO A 83 -12.46 1.51 -1.40
N LEU A 84 -11.70 2.52 -0.96
CA LEU A 84 -11.74 3.04 0.39
C LEU A 84 -13.09 3.69 0.65
N LEU A 85 -13.55 3.59 1.91
CA LEU A 85 -14.68 4.39 2.37
C LEU A 85 -14.38 5.87 2.09
N ARG A 86 -15.33 6.55 1.44
CA ARG A 86 -15.25 8.00 1.23
C ARG A 86 -16.07 8.70 2.31
N LYS A 87 -15.44 9.63 3.04
CA LYS A 87 -16.07 10.29 4.18
C LYS A 87 -15.58 11.73 4.31
N ALA A 88 -16.51 12.66 4.57
CA ALA A 88 -16.14 13.98 5.08
C ALA A 88 -15.65 13.83 6.52
N VAL A 89 -14.42 14.25 6.80
CA VAL A 89 -13.80 14.09 8.12
C VAL A 89 -13.80 15.44 8.85
N PRO A 90 -14.59 15.59 9.92
CA PRO A 90 -14.53 16.79 10.74
C PRO A 90 -13.21 16.89 11.52
N THR A 91 -12.66 18.09 11.66
CA THR A 91 -11.48 18.36 12.51
C THR A 91 -11.75 18.00 13.97
N ARG A 92 -12.99 18.17 14.45
CA ARG A 92 -13.41 17.74 15.79
C ARG A 92 -13.28 16.23 16.01
N SER A 93 -13.59 15.42 15.00
CA SER A 93 -13.47 13.95 15.11
C SER A 93 -12.01 13.53 15.12
N VAL A 94 -11.12 14.28 14.47
CA VAL A 94 -9.67 14.07 14.60
C VAL A 94 -9.21 14.34 16.03
N LYS A 95 -9.57 15.51 16.57
CA LYS A 95 -9.21 15.93 17.94
C LYS A 95 -9.79 15.01 19.02
N GLY A 96 -11.04 14.59 18.86
CA GLY A 96 -11.75 13.66 19.76
C GLY A 96 -11.36 12.19 19.56
N ARG A 97 -10.50 11.90 18.58
CA ARG A 97 -10.02 10.57 18.22
C ARG A 97 -11.07 9.55 17.76
N GLU A 98 -12.04 10.00 16.97
CA GLU A 98 -13.21 9.23 16.54
C GLU A 98 -13.04 8.57 15.16
N PHE A 99 -12.37 7.41 15.10
CA PHE A 99 -11.97 6.77 13.83
C PHE A 99 -12.54 5.36 13.62
N GLY A 100 -13.69 5.05 14.24
CA GLY A 100 -14.27 3.70 14.28
C GLY A 100 -14.42 3.03 12.90
N ALA A 101 -14.99 3.76 11.93
CA ALA A 101 -15.32 3.24 10.60
C ALA A 101 -14.24 3.43 9.51
N TRP A 102 -13.02 3.83 9.87
CA TRP A 102 -11.93 3.96 8.90
C TRP A 102 -11.30 2.59 8.62
N GLU A 103 -10.80 2.40 7.40
CA GLU A 103 -10.19 1.15 6.95
C GLU A 103 -8.83 0.95 7.61
N GLN A 104 -8.47 -0.27 8.03
CA GLN A 104 -7.12 -0.58 8.50
C GLN A 104 -6.18 -0.74 7.30
N VAL A 105 -5.08 0.02 7.30
CA VAL A 105 -4.16 0.10 6.14
C VAL A 105 -2.69 -0.03 6.55
N TRP A 106 -2.42 -0.54 7.75
CA TRP A 106 -1.06 -0.80 8.19
C TRP A 106 -0.40 -1.83 7.28
N ASN A 107 0.70 -1.45 6.61
CA ASN A 107 1.38 -2.29 5.61
C ASN A 107 0.45 -2.71 4.45
N THR A 108 -0.53 -1.88 4.09
CA THR A 108 -1.39 -2.09 2.93
C THR A 108 -1.26 -0.89 1.99
N PRO A 109 -0.99 -1.09 0.69
CA PRO A 109 -0.85 0.03 -0.23
C PRO A 109 -2.23 0.57 -0.65
N ILE A 110 -2.31 1.90 -0.75
CA ILE A 110 -3.49 2.64 -1.19
C ILE A 110 -3.16 3.30 -2.53
N PHE A 111 -3.97 3.05 -3.55
CA PHE A 111 -3.88 3.71 -4.84
C PHE A 111 -4.80 4.93 -4.86
N LEU A 112 -4.29 6.07 -5.31
CA LEU A 112 -5.07 7.31 -5.44
C LEU A 112 -5.99 7.32 -6.68
N SER A 113 -5.96 6.28 -7.50
CA SER A 113 -6.76 6.14 -8.72
C SER A 113 -6.74 4.68 -9.18
N ASP A 114 -7.83 4.23 -9.80
CA ASP A 114 -7.95 2.95 -10.52
C ASP A 114 -7.62 3.08 -12.01
N LYS A 115 -7.06 4.23 -12.42
CA LYS A 115 -6.55 4.51 -13.77
C LYS A 115 -5.09 4.94 -13.74
N ASN A 116 -4.41 4.74 -14.87
CA ASN A 116 -3.03 5.20 -15.08
C ASN A 116 -2.99 6.65 -15.62
N PRO A 117 -1.96 7.44 -15.25
CA PRO A 117 -0.99 7.17 -14.17
C PRO A 117 -1.66 7.24 -12.79
N THR A 118 -1.06 6.61 -11.78
CA THR A 118 -1.54 6.64 -10.39
C THR A 118 -0.38 6.79 -9.41
N VAL A 119 -0.71 6.98 -8.14
CA VAL A 119 0.24 7.03 -7.02
C VAL A 119 -0.17 6.00 -5.99
N ALA A 120 0.78 5.14 -5.60
CA ALA A 120 0.61 4.25 -4.47
C ALA A 120 1.14 4.93 -3.21
N VAL A 121 0.28 5.05 -2.19
CA VAL A 121 0.59 5.58 -0.86
C VAL A 121 0.60 4.41 0.11
N GLY A 122 1.69 4.29 0.87
CA GLY A 122 1.87 3.24 1.86
C GLY A 122 2.12 3.83 3.23
N ALA A 123 1.49 3.24 4.24
CA ALA A 123 1.67 3.66 5.63
C ALA A 123 2.23 2.52 6.47
N SER A 124 3.24 2.83 7.27
CA SER A 124 3.90 1.87 8.14
C SER A 124 4.38 2.55 9.41
N ARG A 125 4.76 1.74 10.40
CA ARG A 125 5.13 2.18 11.73
C ARG A 125 6.52 1.69 12.09
N ALA A 126 7.30 2.54 12.74
CA ALA A 126 8.52 2.16 13.44
C ALA A 126 8.64 2.96 14.74
N GLY A 127 8.51 2.29 15.88
CA GLY A 127 8.47 2.94 17.19
C GLY A 127 7.35 3.98 17.28
N ALA A 128 7.70 5.21 17.65
CA ALA A 128 6.77 6.33 17.76
C ALA A 128 6.52 7.10 16.46
N LEU A 129 7.04 6.63 15.31
CA LEU A 129 6.90 7.31 14.02
C LEU A 129 5.92 6.61 13.07
N LEU A 130 5.01 7.38 12.49
CA LEU A 130 4.24 7.01 11.31
C LEU A 130 5.05 7.41 10.08
N HIS A 131 5.41 6.42 9.27
CA HIS A 131 6.06 6.62 7.98
C HIS A 131 5.01 6.52 6.89
N ILE A 132 4.94 7.56 6.05
CA ILE A 132 4.11 7.57 4.86
C ILE A 132 5.04 7.72 3.66
N ASN A 133 4.92 6.77 2.73
CA ASN A 133 5.64 6.83 1.48
C ASN A 133 4.62 6.93 0.34
N ALA A 134 4.97 7.64 -0.71
CA ALA A 134 4.19 7.67 -1.93
C ALA A 134 5.13 7.53 -3.12
N VAL A 135 4.75 6.71 -4.09
CA VAL A 135 5.54 6.44 -5.29
C VAL A 135 4.65 6.50 -6.52
N PRO A 136 5.19 6.92 -7.68
CA PRO A 136 4.47 6.74 -8.94
C PRO A 136 4.22 5.25 -9.13
N SER A 137 3.01 4.88 -9.51
CA SER A 137 2.61 3.48 -9.66
C SER A 137 1.72 3.28 -10.88
N ASP A 138 1.41 2.02 -11.14
CA ASP A 138 0.65 1.56 -12.29
C ASP A 138 -0.43 0.57 -11.80
N VAL A 139 -1.66 0.79 -12.22
CA VAL A 139 -2.81 -0.06 -11.90
C VAL A 139 -2.64 -1.47 -12.47
N GLU A 140 -1.92 -1.62 -13.58
CA GLU A 140 -1.58 -2.92 -14.16
C GLU A 140 -0.66 -3.72 -13.21
N LEU A 141 0.25 -3.07 -12.46
CA LEU A 141 1.02 -3.75 -11.41
C LEU A 141 0.10 -4.29 -10.32
N ALA A 142 -0.88 -3.51 -9.87
CA ALA A 142 -1.86 -3.94 -8.88
C ALA A 142 -2.68 -5.14 -9.38
N LYS A 143 -3.11 -5.12 -10.65
CA LYS A 143 -3.80 -6.25 -11.29
C LYS A 143 -2.92 -7.50 -11.37
N LYS A 144 -1.62 -7.36 -11.67
CA LYS A 144 -0.68 -8.49 -11.68
C LYS A 144 -0.42 -9.07 -10.29
N VAL A 145 -0.31 -8.22 -9.27
CA VAL A 145 -0.26 -8.67 -7.87
C VAL A 145 -1.51 -9.50 -7.54
N TRP A 146 -2.69 -9.01 -7.89
CA TRP A 146 -3.95 -9.71 -7.66
C TRP A 146 -4.07 -11.02 -8.43
N ALA A 147 -3.67 -11.05 -9.71
CA ALA A 147 -3.67 -12.26 -10.52
C ALA A 147 -2.77 -13.35 -9.93
N VAL A 148 -1.55 -12.98 -9.51
CA VAL A 148 -0.64 -13.92 -8.82
C VAL A 148 -1.20 -14.37 -7.48
N ALA A 149 -1.86 -13.49 -6.73
CA ALA A 149 -2.58 -13.85 -5.51
C ALA A 149 -3.66 -14.91 -5.77
N GLY A 150 -4.46 -14.76 -6.83
CA GLY A 150 -5.48 -15.74 -7.23
C GLY A 150 -4.89 -17.10 -7.62
N VAL A 151 -3.71 -17.12 -8.23
CA VAL A 151 -2.97 -18.38 -8.48
C VAL A 151 -2.49 -18.99 -7.18
N LEU A 152 -1.72 -18.24 -6.39
CA LEU A 152 -1.08 -18.72 -5.17
C LEU A 152 -2.08 -19.14 -4.08
N GLN A 153 -3.32 -18.64 -4.11
CA GLN A 153 -4.40 -19.08 -3.21
C GLN A 153 -4.63 -20.59 -3.23
N LYS A 154 -4.39 -21.26 -4.37
CA LYS A 154 -4.48 -22.73 -4.50
C LYS A 154 -3.46 -23.45 -3.61
N GLY A 155 -2.36 -22.77 -3.29
CA GLY A 155 -1.26 -23.28 -2.51
C GLY A 155 -1.49 -23.30 -1.01
N GLY A 156 -2.52 -22.64 -0.47
CA GLY A 156 -2.82 -22.61 0.96
C GLY A 156 -3.26 -21.25 1.48
N ALA A 157 -2.93 -20.96 2.76
CA ALA A 157 -3.29 -19.70 3.40
C ALA A 157 -2.52 -18.54 2.76
N LEU A 158 -3.25 -17.52 2.31
CA LEU A 158 -2.72 -16.42 1.54
C LEU A 158 -2.63 -15.14 2.38
N THR A 159 -1.55 -14.40 2.24
CA THR A 159 -1.38 -13.07 2.83
C THR A 159 -0.81 -12.11 1.80
N LEU A 160 -1.16 -10.83 1.91
CA LEU A 160 -0.60 -9.75 1.11
C LEU A 160 -0.12 -8.66 2.07
N ASN A 161 1.17 -8.34 2.00
CA ASN A 161 1.77 -7.33 2.87
C ASN A 161 2.67 -6.40 2.06
N CYS A 162 2.60 -5.10 2.36
CA CYS A 162 3.46 -4.08 1.79
C CYS A 162 4.52 -3.65 2.81
N THR A 163 5.80 -3.71 2.43
CA THR A 163 6.86 -3.03 3.18
C THR A 163 6.89 -1.55 2.78
N CYS A 164 5.84 -0.84 3.16
CA CYS A 164 5.51 0.48 2.64
C CYS A 164 6.52 1.59 2.99
N ARG A 165 7.38 1.38 4.01
CA ARG A 165 8.49 2.30 4.34
C ARG A 165 9.60 2.36 3.29
N LEU A 166 9.72 1.36 2.41
CA LEU A 166 10.81 1.31 1.44
C LEU A 166 10.43 2.08 0.18
N GLY A 167 11.38 2.81 -0.40
CA GLY A 167 11.17 3.61 -1.62
C GLY A 167 10.75 2.79 -2.85
N LEU A 168 11.03 1.48 -2.87
CA LEU A 168 10.54 0.57 -3.92
C LEU A 168 9.09 0.12 -3.70
N MET A 169 8.55 0.35 -2.50
CA MET A 169 7.26 -0.14 -2.00
C MET A 169 6.99 -1.61 -2.37
N PRO A 170 7.76 -2.55 -1.80
CA PRO A 170 7.58 -3.95 -2.10
C PRO A 170 6.26 -4.47 -1.55
N VAL A 171 5.56 -5.26 -2.36
CA VAL A 171 4.35 -6.00 -1.99
C VAL A 171 4.63 -7.48 -2.11
N GLU A 172 4.38 -8.21 -1.04
CA GLU A 172 4.66 -9.63 -0.92
C GLU A 172 3.33 -10.37 -0.83
N VAL A 173 3.07 -11.22 -1.83
CA VAL A 173 1.97 -12.19 -1.84
C VAL A 173 2.55 -13.51 -1.37
N THR A 174 2.11 -13.98 -0.21
CA THR A 174 2.67 -15.18 0.43
C THR A 174 1.60 -16.23 0.59
N ALA A 175 1.81 -17.41 0.00
CA ALA A 175 1.01 -18.61 0.24
C ALA A 175 1.77 -19.57 1.15
N VAL A 176 1.08 -20.13 2.15
CA VAL A 176 1.66 -21.04 3.15
C VAL A 176 0.81 -22.30 3.26
N ARG A 177 1.46 -23.46 3.26
CA ARG A 177 0.84 -24.77 3.53
C ARG A 177 1.76 -25.63 4.37
N GLY A 178 1.33 -25.93 5.60
CA GLY A 178 2.18 -26.58 6.60
C GLY A 178 3.44 -25.73 6.84
N ASN A 179 4.60 -26.34 6.67
CA ASN A 179 5.89 -25.68 6.85
C ASN A 179 6.46 -25.07 5.56
N ARG A 180 5.80 -25.25 4.41
CA ARG A 180 6.26 -24.73 3.12
C ARG A 180 5.56 -23.41 2.77
N TYR A 181 6.26 -22.54 2.05
CA TYR A 181 5.74 -21.27 1.60
C TYR A 181 6.24 -20.87 0.22
N VAL A 182 5.43 -20.11 -0.50
CA VAL A 182 5.80 -19.36 -1.70
C VAL A 182 5.55 -17.88 -1.44
N VAL A 183 6.56 -17.05 -1.69
CA VAL A 183 6.46 -15.59 -1.68
C VAL A 183 6.68 -15.09 -3.09
N ALA A 184 5.74 -14.32 -3.63
CA ALA A 184 5.91 -13.51 -4.82
C ALA A 184 6.03 -12.03 -4.40
N LYS A 185 7.16 -11.41 -4.71
CA LYS A 185 7.48 -10.04 -4.32
C LYS A 185 7.51 -9.12 -5.54
N PHE A 186 6.61 -8.16 -5.52
CA PHE A 186 6.45 -7.08 -6.50
C PHE A 186 7.00 -5.77 -5.92
N TYR A 187 7.26 -4.79 -6.78
CA TYR A 187 7.64 -3.44 -6.37
C TYR A 187 6.73 -2.42 -7.04
N LEU A 188 5.99 -1.64 -6.25
CA LEU A 188 4.97 -0.74 -6.78
C LEU A 188 5.51 0.56 -7.37
N ASN A 189 6.78 0.91 -7.10
CA ASN A 189 7.37 2.11 -7.64
C ASN A 189 7.73 1.95 -9.13
N ALA A 190 6.84 2.43 -10.01
CA ALA A 190 6.95 2.31 -11.46
C ALA A 190 8.15 3.07 -12.05
N SER A 191 8.73 4.04 -11.32
CA SER A 191 9.96 4.71 -11.75
C SER A 191 11.21 3.83 -11.57
N SER A 192 11.12 2.75 -10.80
CA SER A 192 12.22 1.80 -10.61
C SER A 192 12.18 0.69 -11.67
N PRO A 193 13.32 0.31 -12.28
CA PRO A 193 13.41 -0.90 -13.11
C PRO A 193 12.97 -2.17 -12.39
N ARG A 194 13.08 -2.21 -11.05
CA ARG A 194 12.64 -3.34 -10.22
C ARG A 194 11.14 -3.61 -10.31
N SER A 195 10.32 -2.61 -10.66
CA SER A 195 8.87 -2.80 -10.86
C SER A 195 8.50 -3.69 -12.05
N ARG A 196 9.44 -3.88 -12.99
CA ARG A 196 9.28 -4.75 -14.16
C ARG A 196 9.59 -6.22 -13.85
N LYS A 197 10.05 -6.51 -12.63
CA LYS A 197 10.48 -7.84 -12.20
C LYS A 197 9.68 -8.29 -10.98
N VAL A 198 9.49 -9.60 -10.88
CA VAL A 198 8.86 -10.26 -9.73
C VAL A 198 9.81 -11.32 -9.19
N PHE A 199 9.99 -11.33 -7.87
CA PHE A 199 10.85 -12.29 -7.19
C PHE A 199 10.00 -13.36 -6.55
N PHE A 200 10.20 -14.60 -6.98
CA PHE A 200 9.60 -15.76 -6.38
C PHE A 200 10.60 -16.43 -5.45
N ILE A 201 10.14 -16.78 -4.26
CA ILE A 201 10.90 -17.52 -3.26
C ILE A 201 10.03 -18.68 -2.82
N VAL A 202 10.56 -19.89 -2.88
CA VAL A 202 9.97 -21.04 -2.19
C VAL A 202 10.86 -21.41 -1.02
N GLY A 203 10.24 -21.75 0.10
CA GLY A 203 10.96 -22.14 1.30
C GLY A 203 10.22 -23.14 2.15
N GLU A 204 10.93 -23.70 3.11
CA GLU A 204 10.43 -24.66 4.08
C GLU A 204 11.07 -24.41 5.44
N ALA A 205 10.25 -24.38 6.50
CA ALA A 205 10.69 -24.18 7.88
C ALA A 205 11.61 -22.94 8.07
N GLY A 206 11.33 -21.87 7.32
CA GLY A 206 12.11 -20.62 7.34
C GLY A 206 13.36 -20.62 6.45
N ASN A 207 13.70 -21.74 5.80
CA ASN A 207 14.81 -21.82 4.86
C ASN A 207 14.36 -21.53 3.43
N VAL A 208 15.18 -20.81 2.66
CA VAL A 208 14.96 -20.62 1.22
C VAL A 208 15.46 -21.85 0.48
N LEU A 209 14.57 -22.54 -0.22
CA LEU A 209 14.90 -23.68 -1.07
C LEU A 209 15.31 -23.22 -2.47
N GLN A 210 14.54 -22.28 -3.02
CA GLN A 210 14.80 -21.74 -4.36
C GLN A 210 14.29 -20.30 -4.47
N ARG A 211 14.96 -19.53 -5.33
CA ARG A 211 14.56 -18.19 -5.73
C ARG A 211 14.60 -18.06 -7.25
N ARG A 212 13.68 -17.28 -7.82
CA ARG A 212 13.68 -16.93 -9.24
C ARG A 212 13.20 -15.50 -9.43
N GLU A 213 13.90 -14.75 -10.28
CA GLU A 213 13.47 -13.44 -10.75
C GLU A 213 12.94 -13.61 -12.18
N VAL A 214 11.76 -13.06 -12.45
CA VAL A 214 11.12 -13.09 -13.78
C VAL A 214 10.57 -11.72 -14.13
N ASP A 215 10.26 -11.50 -15.41
CA ASP A 215 9.50 -10.32 -15.83
C ASP A 215 8.07 -10.35 -15.31
N THR A 216 7.50 -9.18 -15.03
CA THR A 216 6.11 -9.06 -14.53
C THR A 216 5.09 -9.70 -15.48
N ALA A 217 5.37 -9.73 -16.79
CA ALA A 217 4.54 -10.41 -17.78
C ALA A 217 4.47 -11.94 -17.58
N GLU A 218 5.53 -12.55 -17.04
CA GLU A 218 5.65 -14.00 -16.82
C GLU A 218 5.23 -14.43 -15.42
N ALA A 219 4.86 -13.48 -14.55
CA ALA A 219 4.65 -13.72 -13.13
C ALA A 219 3.53 -14.74 -12.84
N GLU A 220 2.43 -14.70 -13.59
CA GLU A 220 1.31 -15.63 -13.39
C GLU A 220 1.69 -17.08 -13.74
N VAL A 221 2.37 -17.28 -14.87
CA VAL A 221 2.89 -18.61 -15.28
C VAL A 221 3.90 -19.12 -14.26
N THR A 222 4.81 -18.24 -13.84
CA THR A 222 5.82 -18.51 -12.82
C THR A 222 5.20 -18.91 -11.48
N ALA A 223 4.09 -18.29 -11.09
CA ALA A 223 3.35 -18.64 -9.88
C ALA A 223 2.78 -20.07 -9.95
N TYR A 224 2.23 -20.49 -11.10
CA TYR A 224 1.76 -21.87 -11.31
C TYR A 224 2.89 -22.90 -11.17
N GLU A 225 4.08 -22.58 -11.66
CA GLU A 225 5.24 -23.46 -11.50
C GLU A 225 5.67 -23.57 -10.04
N PHE A 226 5.63 -22.46 -9.30
CA PHE A 226 6.01 -22.43 -7.89
C PHE A 226 5.00 -23.15 -6.98
N LEU A 227 3.71 -23.19 -7.34
CA LEU A 227 2.69 -23.96 -6.62
C LEU A 227 3.05 -25.45 -6.48
N LYS A 228 3.68 -26.04 -7.50
CA LYS A 228 4.04 -27.46 -7.50
C LYS A 228 4.95 -27.85 -6.33
N TYR A 229 5.78 -26.91 -5.85
CA TYR A 229 6.70 -27.16 -4.75
C TYR A 229 6.01 -27.20 -3.38
N ILE A 230 4.83 -26.57 -3.25
CA ILE A 230 4.05 -26.55 -2.00
C ILE A 230 2.85 -27.51 -2.02
N GLU A 231 2.43 -27.96 -3.20
CA GLU A 231 1.40 -28.99 -3.36
C GLU A 231 1.92 -30.41 -3.20
N SER A 232 3.22 -30.63 -3.45
CA SER A 232 3.86 -31.93 -3.27
C SER A 232 3.95 -32.29 -1.77
N PRO A 233 3.68 -33.54 -1.35
CA PRO A 233 3.82 -33.98 0.04
C PRO A 233 5.21 -33.74 0.67
#